data_AF-A0A974HXW0-F1
#
_entry.id   AF-A0A974HXW0-F1
#
_cell.length_a   1.000
_cell.length_b   1.000
_cell.length_c   1.000
_cell.angle_alpha   90.00
_cell.angle_beta   90.00
_cell.angle_gamma   90.00
#
_symmetry.space_group_name_H-M   'P 1'
#
loop_
_entity.id
_entity.type
_entity.pdbx_description
1 polymer ?
#
loop_
_entity_poly.entity_id
_entity_poly.type
_entity_poly.pdbx_seq_one_letter_code
_entity_poly.pdbx_strand_id
1 'polypeptide(L)'
;MVYLIMCLKCPTTWLYVGKTGQTLRQRMNSHRFNMKWPVAVHFCSNNHSIKDLRVTVLKGNFKTQQERKEWEFKLMRKFNTLECGLNRDRSFMSRYDFD
;
A
#
# COMPACT_ATOMS: atom_id res chain seq x y z
N MET A 1 9.09 6.96 -2.64
CA MET A 1 7.71 7.48 -2.68
C MET A 1 6.81 6.67 -1.76
N VAL A 2 5.65 7.23 -1.42
CA VAL A 2 4.50 6.54 -0.81
C VAL A 2 3.35 6.63 -1.81
N TYR A 3 2.66 5.53 -2.03
CA TYR A 3 1.57 5.38 -3.00
C TYR A 3 0.37 4.69 -2.36
N LEU A 4 -0.80 4.91 -2.96
CA LEU A 4 -2.06 4.22 -2.66
C LEU A 4 -2.36 3.25 -3.79
N ILE A 5 -2.73 2.02 -3.47
CA ILE A 5 -3.43 1.11 -4.38
C ILE A 5 -4.87 1.04 -3.93
N MET A 6 -5.80 1.13 -4.87
CA MET A 6 -7.23 1.01 -4.62
C MET A 6 -7.89 0.11 -5.66
N CYS A 7 -8.92 -0.60 -5.24
CA CYS A 7 -9.81 -1.34 -6.12
C CYS A 7 -10.99 -0.45 -6.53
N LEU A 8 -11.28 -0.37 -7.82
CA LEU A 8 -12.42 0.39 -8.36
C LEU A 8 -13.77 -0.21 -7.96
N LYS A 9 -13.84 -1.52 -7.76
CA LYS A 9 -15.05 -2.22 -7.30
C LYS A 9 -15.26 -2.10 -5.79
N CYS A 10 -14.21 -1.74 -5.04
CA CYS A 10 -14.28 -1.64 -3.58
C CYS A 10 -13.48 -0.44 -3.04
N PRO A 11 -13.91 0.79 -3.36
CA PRO A 11 -13.11 2.00 -3.19
C PRO A 11 -12.86 2.39 -1.73
N THR A 12 -13.66 1.90 -0.79
CA THR A 12 -13.57 2.25 0.65
C THR A 12 -13.01 1.14 1.53
N THR A 13 -13.06 -0.11 1.08
CA THR A 13 -12.75 -1.29 1.90
C THR A 13 -11.46 -2.01 1.48
N TRP A 14 -10.90 -1.69 0.30
CA TRP A 14 -9.71 -2.37 -0.22
C TRP A 14 -8.66 -1.37 -0.68
N LEU A 15 -8.23 -0.55 0.28
CA LEU A 15 -7.13 0.38 0.15
C LEU A 15 -5.83 -0.24 0.68
N TYR A 16 -4.72 0.01 -0.02
CA TYR A 16 -3.38 -0.36 0.41
C TYR A 16 -2.46 0.85 0.29
N VAL A 17 -1.79 1.22 1.38
CA VAL A 17 -0.71 2.20 1.35
C VAL A 17 0.62 1.45 1.36
N GLY A 18 1.52 1.84 0.47
CA GLY A 18 2.86 1.27 0.46
C GLY A 18 3.93 2.30 0.12
N LYS A 19 5.14 2.05 0.59
CA LYS A 19 6.33 2.80 0.17
C LYS A 19 7.23 2.01 -0.76
N THR A 20 8.02 2.74 -1.53
CA THR A 20 9.13 2.18 -2.32
C THR A 20 10.27 3.18 -2.47
N GLY A 21 11.50 2.67 -2.54
CA GLY A 21 12.68 3.42 -3.02
C GLY A 21 12.99 3.22 -4.49
N GLN A 22 12.29 2.30 -5.15
CA GLN A 22 12.39 2.04 -6.58
C GLN A 22 11.40 2.92 -7.35
N THR A 23 11.43 2.82 -8.68
CA THR A 23 10.38 3.41 -9.53
C THR A 23 9.03 2.77 -9.25
N LEU A 24 7.94 3.50 -9.52
CA LEU A 24 6.59 2.98 -9.35
C LEU A 24 6.35 1.75 -10.24
N ARG A 25 6.86 1.78 -11.48
CA ARG A 25 6.77 0.66 -12.44
C ARG A 25 7.38 -0.62 -11.88
N GLN A 26 8.61 -0.56 -11.37
CA GLN A 26 9.28 -1.73 -10.77
C GLN A 26 8.47 -2.26 -9.58
N ARG A 27 7.96 -1.37 -8.73
CA ARG A 27 7.15 -1.76 -7.58
C ARG A 27 5.83 -2.42 -7.99
N MET A 28 5.13 -1.89 -8.98
CA MET A 28 3.87 -2.48 -9.47
C MET A 28 4.09 -3.83 -10.11
N ASN A 29 5.18 -4.01 -10.87
CA ASN A 29 5.54 -5.33 -11.40
C ASN A 29 5.78 -6.33 -10.27
N SER A 30 6.46 -5.94 -9.19
CA SER A 30 6.67 -6.81 -8.02
C SER A 30 5.34 -7.27 -7.37
N HIS A 31 4.33 -6.41 -7.29
CA HIS A 31 3.00 -6.81 -6.79
C HIS A 31 2.29 -7.83 -7.70
N ARG A 32 2.49 -7.77 -9.02
CA ARG A 32 1.83 -8.69 -9.97
C ARG A 32 2.32 -10.13 -9.84
N PHE A 33 3.60 -10.32 -9.53
CA PHE A 33 4.21 -11.65 -9.50
C PHE A 33 4.19 -12.30 -8.11
N ASN A 34 3.96 -11.53 -7.05
CA ASN A 34 4.01 -12.07 -5.69
C ASN A 34 2.63 -12.41 -5.15
N MET A 35 2.13 -13.61 -5.48
CA MET A 35 0.82 -14.12 -5.07
C MET A 35 0.61 -14.21 -3.55
N LYS A 36 1.67 -14.08 -2.74
CA LYS A 36 1.57 -14.06 -1.26
C LYS A 36 1.15 -12.69 -0.71
N TRP A 37 1.12 -11.64 -1.55
CA TRP A 37 0.81 -10.29 -1.11
C TRP A 37 -0.70 -10.05 -1.09
N PRO A 38 -1.26 -9.39 -0.05
CA PRO A 38 -2.69 -9.11 0.03
C PRO A 38 -3.25 -8.44 -1.23
N VAL A 39 -2.46 -7.56 -1.85
CA VAL A 39 -2.77 -6.90 -3.13
C VAL A 39 -2.94 -7.93 -4.25
N ALA A 40 -1.98 -8.84 -4.44
CA ALA A 40 -2.03 -9.86 -5.48
C ALA A 40 -3.21 -10.83 -5.26
N VAL A 41 -3.42 -11.27 -4.01
CA VAL A 41 -4.55 -12.15 -3.65
C VAL A 41 -5.89 -11.52 -4.01
N HIS A 42 -6.08 -10.23 -3.72
CA HIS A 42 -7.32 -9.53 -4.03
C HIS A 42 -7.58 -9.45 -5.55
N PHE A 43 -6.60 -9.00 -6.33
CA PHE A 43 -6.77 -8.81 -7.79
C PHE A 43 -6.72 -10.11 -8.60
N CYS A 44 -6.38 -11.24 -7.98
CA CYS A 44 -6.48 -12.58 -8.56
C CYS A 44 -7.72 -13.37 -8.09
N SER A 45 -8.60 -12.76 -7.28
CA SER A 45 -9.84 -13.39 -6.81
C SER A 45 -10.97 -13.33 -7.84
N ASN A 46 -11.96 -14.23 -7.73
CA ASN A 46 -13.16 -14.19 -8.56
C ASN A 46 -13.84 -12.81 -8.42
N ASN A 47 -14.26 -12.23 -9.56
CA ASN A 47 -14.86 -10.89 -9.69
C ASN A 47 -13.90 -9.68 -9.58
N HIS A 48 -12.58 -9.87 -9.43
CA HIS A 48 -11.60 -8.79 -9.49
C HIS A 48 -10.52 -9.06 -10.54
N SER A 49 -9.99 -8.01 -11.12
CA SER A 49 -8.90 -8.10 -12.09
C SER A 49 -7.97 -6.90 -12.00
N ILE A 50 -6.83 -6.98 -12.68
CA ILE A 50 -5.91 -5.85 -12.77
C ILE A 50 -6.51 -4.60 -13.44
N LYS A 51 -7.63 -4.74 -14.18
CA LYS A 51 -8.36 -3.58 -14.75
C LYS A 51 -9.03 -2.75 -13.67
N ASP A 52 -9.32 -3.36 -12.52
CA ASP A 52 -9.94 -2.71 -11.37
C ASP A 52 -8.89 -2.04 -10.46
N LEU A 53 -7.60 -2.21 -10.75
CA LEU A 53 -6.49 -1.66 -9.96
C LEU A 53 -6.20 -0.22 -10.38
N ARG A 54 -6.29 0.71 -9.42
CA ARG A 54 -5.75 2.08 -9.57
C ARG A 54 -4.63 2.32 -8.58
N VAL A 55 -3.63 3.08 -9.03
CA VAL A 55 -2.48 3.48 -8.22
C VAL A 55 -2.31 4.98 -8.30
N THR A 56 -2.19 5.62 -7.14
CA THR A 56 -1.96 7.06 -7.02
C THR A 56 -0.73 7.30 -6.17
N VAL A 57 0.17 8.17 -6.63
CA VAL A 57 1.29 8.65 -5.81
C VAL A 57 0.76 9.64 -4.78
N LEU A 58 0.97 9.35 -3.50
CA LEU A 58 0.52 10.23 -2.41
C LEU A 58 1.60 11.24 -2.03
N LYS A 59 2.87 10.81 -2.00
CA LYS A 59 4.01 11.68 -1.71
C LYS A 59 5.33 11.13 -2.26
N GLY A 60 6.16 12.02 -2.78
CA GLY A 60 7.50 11.74 -3.30
C GLY A 60 8.60 12.54 -2.59
N ASN A 61 9.81 12.49 -3.16
CA ASN A 61 10.93 13.38 -2.82
C ASN A 61 11.36 13.38 -1.33
N PHE A 62 11.29 12.23 -0.68
CA PHE A 62 11.78 12.05 0.68
C PHE A 62 13.31 12.10 0.73
N LYS A 63 13.84 12.81 1.73
CA LYS A 63 15.29 12.91 1.95
C LYS A 63 15.85 11.66 2.60
N THR A 64 15.08 11.01 3.47
CA THR A 64 15.52 9.82 4.20
C THR A 64 14.54 8.65 4.06
N GLN A 65 15.03 7.45 4.33
CA GLN A 65 14.18 6.25 4.41
C GLN A 65 13.25 6.31 5.63
N GLN A 66 13.67 6.98 6.70
CA GLN A 66 12.90 7.11 7.93
C GLN A 66 11.69 8.04 7.72
N GLU A 67 11.89 9.22 7.14
CA GLU A 67 10.82 10.14 6.76
C GLU A 67 9.76 9.44 5.89
N ARG A 68 10.21 8.62 4.93
CA ARG A 68 9.31 7.84 4.07
C ARG A 68 8.47 6.81 4.84
N LYS A 69 9.04 6.16 5.85
CA LYS A 69 8.32 5.20 6.70
C LYS A 69 7.28 5.91 7.57
N GLU A 70 7.64 7.04 8.16
CA GLU A 70 6.72 7.86 8.96
C GLU A 70 5.52 8.33 8.12
N TRP A 71 5.78 8.76 6.88
CA TRP A 71 4.70 9.13 5.95
C TRP A 71 3.83 7.95 5.53
N GLU A 72 4.41 6.77 5.28
CA GLU A 72 3.65 5.55 5.03
C GLU A 72 2.71 5.27 6.20
N PHE A 73 3.22 5.27 7.43
CA PHE A 73 2.41 5.04 8.63
C PHE A 73 1.32 6.09 8.83
N LYS A 74 1.67 7.38 8.68
CA LYS A 74 0.71 8.48 8.78
C LYS A 74 -0.45 8.31 7.80
N LEU A 75 -0.15 7.89 6.56
CA LEU A 75 -1.17 7.70 5.52
C LEU A 75 -1.97 6.41 5.74
N MET A 76 -1.36 5.34 6.24
CA MET A 76 -2.07 4.13 6.65
C MET A 76 -3.13 4.41 7.73
N ARG A 77 -2.79 5.22 8.73
CA ARG A 77 -3.76 5.68 9.75
C ARG A 77 -4.84 6.57 9.13
N LYS A 78 -4.44 7.55 8.31
CA LYS A 78 -5.38 8.48 7.66
C LYS A 78 -6.44 7.77 6.80
N PHE A 79 -6.04 6.73 6.07
CA PHE A 79 -6.93 5.95 5.19
C PHE A 79 -7.47 4.67 5.85
N ASN A 80 -7.22 4.48 7.14
CA ASN A 80 -7.63 3.32 7.92
C ASN A 80 -7.29 1.96 7.26
N THR A 81 -6.16 1.86 6.56
CA THR A 81 -5.83 0.65 5.77
C THR A 81 -5.35 -0.52 6.61
N LEU A 82 -5.09 -0.29 7.91
CA LEU A 82 -4.72 -1.28 8.91
C LEU A 82 -5.90 -2.06 9.48
N GLU A 83 -7.09 -1.44 9.52
CA GLU A 83 -8.31 -2.04 10.06
C GLU A 83 -9.29 -2.37 8.93
N CYS A 84 -9.43 -1.49 7.94
CA CYS A 84 -10.40 -1.59 6.86
C CYS A 84 -9.73 -1.65 5.48
N GLY A 85 -8.52 -2.18 5.38
CA GLY A 85 -7.77 -2.28 4.13
C GLY A 85 -6.85 -3.50 4.02
N LEU A 86 -5.91 -3.41 3.09
CA LEU A 86 -5.01 -4.51 2.70
C LEU A 86 -3.69 -4.56 3.46
N ASN A 87 -3.38 -3.57 4.29
CA ASN A 87 -2.15 -3.56 5.06
C ASN A 87 -2.28 -4.49 6.27
N ARG A 88 -1.72 -5.72 6.17
CA ARG A 88 -1.81 -6.75 7.23
C ARG A 88 -0.61 -6.83 8.17
N ASP A 89 0.56 -6.41 7.69
CA ASP A 89 1.78 -6.46 8.48
C ASP A 89 1.80 -5.28 9.46
N ARG A 90 1.94 -5.57 10.76
CA ARG A 90 2.11 -4.57 11.84
C ARG A 90 3.53 -4.61 12.41
N SER A 91 4.43 -5.44 11.89
CA SER A 91 5.80 -5.61 12.41
C SER A 91 6.65 -4.35 12.33
N PHE A 92 6.26 -3.37 11.52
CA PHE A 92 6.90 -2.05 11.52
C PHE A 92 6.40 -1.14 12.65
N MET A 93 5.25 -1.43 13.28
CA MET A 93 4.66 -0.60 14.35
C MET A 93 5.40 -0.70 15.67
N SER A 94 6.11 -1.80 15.97
CA SER A 94 6.92 -1.96 17.18
C SER A 94 8.12 -1.01 17.29
N ARG A 95 8.36 -0.19 16.25
CA ARG A 95 9.40 0.85 16.23
C ARG A 95 8.83 2.26 16.37
N TYR A 96 7.52 2.39 16.56
CA TYR A 96 6.78 3.64 16.62
C TYR A 96 5.83 3.68 17.82
N ASP A 97 6.23 3.12 18.95
CA ASP A 97 5.65 3.53 20.23
C ASP A 97 5.94 5.03 20.37
N PHE A 98 4.95 5.81 19.97
CA PHE A 98 4.86 7.21 20.30
C PHE A 98 4.13 7.22 21.65
N ASP A 99 4.88 7.46 22.72
CA ASP A 99 4.35 7.84 24.04
C ASP A 99 3.32 8.99 23.91
#